data_AF-A0A6I0EHK3-F1
#
_entry.id   AF-A0A6I0EHK3-F1
#
_cell.length_a   1.000
_cell.length_b   1.000
_cell.length_c   1.000
_cell.angle_alpha   90.00
_cell.angle_beta   90.00
_cell.angle_gamma   90.00
#
_symmetry.space_group_name_H-M   'P 1'
#
loop_
_entity.id
_entity.type
_entity.pdbx_description
1 polymer ?
#
loop_
_entity_poly.entity_id
_entity_poly.type
_entity_poly.pdbx_seq_one_letter_code
_entity_poly.pdbx_strand_id
1 'polypeptide(L)'
;MSDRMVTNSQRALWTFLIYALAGPFFAALALVTVIVLASLFGLSGLLPVEVPALGEAGLAAFVWSAVPALITALILAAVVWRTGGLSWIAAAAVAIIAFAGAGMLLPLGLHEARPYLAFLAGLVSIAVRQVLIQADIIGG
;
A
#
# COMPACT_ATOMS: atom_id res chain seq x y z
N MET A 1 37.86 2.10 1.64
CA MET A 1 36.46 1.72 1.89
C MET A 1 35.80 1.68 0.52
N SER A 2 35.41 0.49 0.04
CA SER A 2 34.86 0.36 -1.32
C SER A 2 33.43 0.88 -1.31
N ASP A 3 33.22 2.10 -1.81
CA ASP A 3 31.89 2.62 -2.17
C ASP A 3 31.34 1.74 -3.30
N ARG A 4 30.66 0.66 -2.93
CA ARG A 4 29.85 -0.09 -3.89
C ARG A 4 28.64 0.78 -4.21
N MET A 5 28.73 1.53 -5.30
CA MET A 5 27.57 2.23 -5.88
C MET A 5 26.42 1.22 -6.00
N VAL A 6 25.35 1.43 -5.22
CA VAL A 6 24.16 0.58 -5.25
C VAL A 6 23.56 0.66 -6.66
N THR A 7 23.47 -0.48 -7.34
CA THR A 7 22.98 -0.55 -8.72
C THR A 7 21.47 -0.29 -8.76
N ASN A 8 20.96 0.28 -9.87
CA ASN A 8 19.52 0.51 -10.04
C ASN A 8 18.69 -0.77 -9.90
N SER A 9 19.25 -1.93 -10.26
CA SER A 9 18.62 -3.23 -10.06
C SER A 9 18.42 -3.57 -8.59
N GLN A 10 19.40 -3.26 -7.72
CA GLN A 10 19.26 -3.44 -6.27
C GLN A 10 18.23 -2.47 -5.70
N ARG A 11 18.24 -1.20 -6.14
CA ARG A 11 17.24 -0.20 -5.73
C ARG A 11 15.82 -0.63 -6.11
N ALA A 12 15.65 -1.16 -7.32
CA ALA A 12 14.38 -1.67 -7.82
C ALA A 12 13.89 -2.90 -7.03
N LEU A 13 14.79 -3.84 -6.72
CA LEU A 13 14.46 -5.01 -5.90
C LEU A 13 13.98 -4.59 -4.51
N TRP A 14 14.70 -3.68 -3.83
CA TRP A 14 14.30 -3.19 -2.52
C TRP A 14 12.98 -2.41 -2.58
N THR A 15 12.77 -1.60 -3.61
CA THR A 15 11.50 -0.91 -3.85
C THR A 15 10.37 -1.93 -4.00
N PHE A 16 10.57 -2.97 -4.81
CA PHE A 16 9.58 -4.04 -4.99
C PHE A 16 9.23 -4.71 -3.66
N LEU A 17 10.23 -5.19 -2.92
CA LEU A 17 10.02 -5.91 -1.66
C LEU A 17 9.29 -5.04 -0.63
N ILE A 18 9.70 -3.78 -0.48
CA ILE A 18 9.11 -2.86 0.48
C ILE A 18 7.66 -2.55 0.10
N TYR A 19 7.36 -2.25 -1.17
CA TYR A 19 5.98 -1.99 -1.58
C TYR A 19 5.08 -3.24 -1.50
N ALA A 20 5.60 -4.40 -1.87
CA ALA A 20 4.87 -5.66 -1.85
C ALA A 20 4.48 -6.07 -0.41
N LEU A 21 5.29 -5.71 0.60
CA LEU A 21 5.04 -6.02 2.01
C LEU A 21 4.29 -4.90 2.74
N ALA A 22 4.64 -3.64 2.48
CA ALA A 22 4.07 -2.49 3.17
C ALA A 22 2.59 -2.31 2.82
N GLY A 23 2.23 -2.43 1.53
CA GLY A 23 0.84 -2.25 1.09
C GLY A 23 -0.14 -3.14 1.89
N PRO A 24 0.10 -4.46 1.95
CA PRO A 24 -0.80 -5.37 2.67
C PRO A 24 -0.81 -5.17 4.18
N PHE A 25 0.37 -4.91 4.76
CA PHE A 25 0.48 -4.60 6.18
C PHE A 25 -0.33 -3.37 6.57
N PHE A 26 -0.18 -2.26 5.83
CA PHE A 26 -0.90 -1.02 6.12
C PHE A 26 -2.40 -1.12 5.84
N ALA A 27 -2.82 -1.90 4.84
CA ALA A 27 -4.24 -2.16 4.61
C ALA A 27 -4.88 -2.90 5.80
N ALA A 28 -4.22 -3.95 6.30
CA ALA A 28 -4.67 -4.68 7.48
C ALA A 28 -4.70 -3.79 8.72
N LEU A 29 -3.62 -3.02 8.96
CA LEU A 29 -3.54 -2.09 10.08
C LEU A 29 -4.62 -1.01 10.01
N ALA A 30 -4.87 -0.44 8.83
CA ALA A 30 -5.90 0.57 8.65
C ALA A 30 -7.30 0.03 8.97
N LEU A 31 -7.65 -1.16 8.46
CA LEU A 31 -8.95 -1.78 8.74
C LEU A 31 -9.11 -2.08 10.24
N VAL A 32 -8.11 -2.71 10.86
CA VAL A 32 -8.12 -2.98 12.30
C VAL A 32 -8.27 -1.70 13.11
N THR A 33 -7.54 -0.65 12.74
CA THR A 33 -7.62 0.66 13.40
C THR A 33 -9.04 1.24 13.28
N VAL A 34 -9.65 1.19 12.09
CA VAL A 34 -11.03 1.65 11.89
C VAL A 34 -12.02 0.89 12.76
N ILE A 35 -11.91 -0.44 12.83
CA ILE A 35 -12.79 -1.29 13.66
C ILE A 35 -12.64 -0.92 15.16
N VAL A 36 -11.39 -0.78 15.64
CA VAL A 36 -11.11 -0.44 17.04
C VAL A 36 -11.64 0.96 17.37
N LEU A 37 -11.35 1.97 16.54
CA LEU A 37 -11.81 3.33 16.78
C LEU A 37 -13.34 3.43 16.73
N ALA A 38 -13.98 2.76 15.78
CA ALA A 38 -15.44 2.76 15.70
C ALA A 38 -16.08 2.16 16.96
N SER A 39 -15.50 1.09 17.51
CA SER A 39 -15.91 0.50 18.79
C SER A 39 -15.72 1.46 19.96
N LEU A 40 -14.54 2.09 20.07
CA LEU A 40 -14.20 3.01 21.16
C LEU A 40 -15.07 4.27 21.19
N PHE A 41 -15.47 4.79 20.02
CA PHE A 41 -16.28 6.00 19.92
C PHE A 41 -17.79 5.74 19.80
N GLY A 42 -18.24 4.49 19.96
CA GLY A 42 -19.66 4.15 19.85
C GLY A 42 -20.22 4.31 18.43
N LEU A 43 -19.35 4.31 17.42
CA LEU A 43 -19.68 4.41 16.00
C LEU A 43 -19.87 3.03 15.35
N SER A 44 -20.04 1.97 16.13
CA SER A 44 -20.21 0.60 15.64
C SER A 44 -21.40 0.46 14.67
N GLY A 45 -22.41 1.32 14.77
CA GLY A 45 -23.53 1.37 13.82
C GLY A 45 -23.16 1.87 12.41
N LEU A 46 -21.94 2.39 12.23
CA LEU A 46 -21.37 2.73 10.91
C LEU A 46 -20.57 1.57 10.30
N LEU A 47 -20.29 0.51 11.07
CA LEU A 47 -19.66 -0.69 10.55
C LEU A 47 -20.73 -1.62 9.96
N PRO A 48 -20.37 -2.49 9.00
CA PRO A 48 -21.25 -3.57 8.55
C PRO A 48 -21.77 -4.39 9.74
N VAL A 49 -23.02 -4.85 9.64
CA VAL A 49 -23.75 -5.53 10.73
C VAL A 49 -23.02 -6.77 11.27
N GLU A 50 -22.21 -7.42 10.43
CA GLU A 50 -21.30 -8.49 10.84
C GLU A 50 -19.85 -8.04 10.64
N VAL A 51 -19.24 -7.54 11.71
CA VAL A 51 -17.78 -7.35 11.74
C VAL A 51 -17.17 -8.70 12.16
N PRO A 52 -16.45 -9.40 11.27
CA PRO A 52 -15.77 -10.64 11.65
C PRO A 52 -14.76 -10.39 12.77
N ALA A 53 -14.28 -11.46 13.40
CA ALA A 53 -13.29 -11.34 14.46
C ALA A 53 -12.10 -10.48 13.99
N LEU A 54 -11.57 -9.63 14.87
CA LEU A 54 -10.59 -8.59 14.50
C LEU A 54 -9.36 -9.16 13.76
N GLY A 55 -8.90 -10.35 14.15
CA GLY A 55 -7.81 -11.05 13.46
C GLY A 55 -8.19 -11.54 12.05
N GLU A 56 -9.42 -12.03 11.88
CA GLU A 56 -9.94 -12.47 10.57
C GLU A 56 -10.14 -11.29 9.62
N ALA A 57 -10.69 -10.18 10.11
CA ALA A 57 -10.82 -8.95 9.34
C ALA A 57 -9.45 -8.44 8.85
N GLY A 58 -8.46 -8.40 9.75
CA GLY A 58 -7.09 -7.99 9.41
C GLY A 58 -6.45 -8.92 8.37
N LEU A 59 -6.60 -10.24 8.53
CA LEU A 59 -6.08 -11.22 7.58
C LEU A 59 -6.73 -11.06 6.20
N ALA A 60 -8.06 -10.90 6.15
CA ALA A 60 -8.79 -10.70 4.91
C ALA A 60 -8.31 -9.44 4.17
N ALA A 61 -8.14 -8.33 4.89
CA ALA A 61 -7.60 -7.09 4.32
C ALA A 61 -6.16 -7.27 3.80
N PHE A 62 -5.30 -7.96 4.55
CA PHE A 62 -3.93 -8.28 4.13
C PHE A 62 -3.92 -9.07 2.83
N VAL A 63 -4.65 -10.20 2.79
CA VAL A 63 -4.69 -11.10 1.63
C VAL A 63 -5.24 -10.38 0.40
N TRP A 64 -6.32 -9.62 0.58
CA TRP A 64 -6.96 -8.92 -0.53
C TRP A 64 -6.08 -7.83 -1.14
N SER A 65 -5.42 -7.04 -0.28
CA SER A 65 -4.57 -5.92 -0.72
C SER A 65 -3.22 -6.37 -1.28
N ALA A 66 -2.85 -7.65 -1.17
CA ALA A 66 -1.66 -8.21 -1.78
C ALA A 66 -1.62 -7.98 -3.30
N VAL A 67 -2.73 -8.17 -4.00
CA VAL A 67 -2.80 -7.99 -5.46
C VAL A 67 -2.50 -6.56 -5.90
N PRO A 68 -3.23 -5.52 -5.44
CA PRO A 68 -2.91 -4.14 -5.80
C PRO A 68 -1.53 -3.69 -5.32
N ALA A 69 -1.06 -4.19 -4.17
CA ALA A 69 0.27 -3.88 -3.67
C ALA A 69 1.37 -4.46 -4.58
N LEU A 70 1.22 -5.69 -5.06
CA LEU A 70 2.14 -6.32 -6.01
C LEU A 70 2.17 -5.59 -7.35
N ILE A 71 1.00 -5.21 -7.88
CA ILE A 71 0.92 -4.41 -9.12
C ILE A 71 1.67 -3.08 -8.94
N THR A 72 1.43 -2.39 -7.82
CA THR A 72 2.13 -1.15 -7.48
C THR A 72 3.64 -1.38 -7.39
N ALA A 73 4.07 -2.40 -6.65
CA ALA A 73 5.46 -2.75 -6.45
C ALA A 73 6.18 -3.03 -7.78
N LEU A 74 5.57 -3.80 -8.68
CA LEU A 74 6.13 -4.11 -9.99
C LEU A 74 6.33 -2.87 -10.85
N ILE A 75 5.30 -2.02 -10.93
CA ILE A 75 5.36 -0.79 -11.75
C ILE A 75 6.43 0.16 -11.19
N LEU A 76 6.42 0.42 -9.88
CA LEU A 76 7.38 1.35 -9.27
C LEU A 76 8.80 0.80 -9.30
N ALA A 77 9.01 -0.50 -9.14
CA ALA A 77 10.32 -1.12 -9.31
C ALA A 77 10.82 -0.97 -10.75
N ALA A 78 9.95 -1.14 -11.75
CA ALA A 78 10.33 -0.91 -13.15
C ALA A 78 10.70 0.56 -13.42
N VAL A 79 10.00 1.52 -12.79
CA VAL A 79 10.37 2.94 -12.83
C VAL A 79 11.76 3.14 -12.23
N VAL A 80 11.98 2.70 -10.99
CA VAL A 80 13.28 2.85 -10.28
C VAL A 80 14.41 2.17 -11.04
N TRP A 81 14.17 1.02 -11.66
CA TRP A 81 15.17 0.34 -12.47
C TRP A 81 15.64 1.20 -13.65
N ARG A 82 14.71 1.91 -14.31
CA ARG A 82 14.99 2.77 -15.47
C ARG A 82 15.57 4.13 -15.10
N THR A 83 15.12 4.74 -14.01
CA THR A 83 15.42 6.14 -13.68
C THR A 83 16.36 6.32 -12.49
N GLY A 84 16.55 5.28 -11.66
CA GLY A 84 17.31 5.35 -10.40
C GLY A 84 16.59 6.09 -9.26
N GLY A 85 15.39 6.60 -9.50
CA GLY A 85 14.64 7.41 -8.54
C GLY A 85 13.13 7.32 -8.74
N LEU A 86 12.38 7.86 -7.78
CA LEU A 86 10.92 7.77 -7.76
C LEU A 86 10.33 9.13 -7.43
N SER A 87 9.47 9.70 -8.27
CA SER A 87 8.76 10.94 -7.90
C SER A 87 7.60 10.64 -6.95
N TRP A 88 7.23 11.61 -6.10
CA TRP A 88 6.10 11.45 -5.19
C TRP A 88 4.77 11.27 -5.95
N ILE A 89 4.63 11.93 -7.12
CA ILE A 89 3.48 11.81 -8.00
C ILE A 89 3.37 10.39 -8.55
N ALA A 90 4.49 9.82 -9.05
CA ALA A 90 4.50 8.45 -9.57
C ALA A 90 4.13 7.44 -8.50
N ALA A 91 4.71 7.57 -7.30
CA ALA A 91 4.37 6.72 -6.16
C ALA A 91 2.87 6.77 -5.85
N ALA A 92 2.30 7.97 -5.69
CA ALA A 92 0.89 8.15 -5.35
C ALA A 92 -0.04 7.63 -6.46
N ALA A 93 0.19 8.07 -7.71
CA ALA A 93 -0.69 7.77 -8.83
C ALA A 93 -0.75 6.28 -9.13
N VAL A 94 0.39 5.58 -9.13
CA VAL A 94 0.43 4.14 -9.40
C VAL A 94 -0.31 3.36 -8.32
N ALA A 95 -0.13 3.72 -7.05
CA ALA A 95 -0.84 3.06 -5.95
C ALA A 95 -2.36 3.27 -6.02
N ILE A 96 -2.80 4.50 -6.31
CA ILE A 96 -4.22 4.83 -6.49
C ILE A 96 -4.81 4.02 -7.66
N ILE A 97 -4.14 4.00 -8.81
CA ILE A 97 -4.62 3.31 -10.02
C ILE A 97 -4.65 1.80 -9.80
N ALA A 98 -3.60 1.22 -9.22
CA ALA A 98 -3.54 -0.21 -8.94
C ALA A 98 -4.63 -0.64 -7.96
N PHE A 99 -4.86 0.15 -6.90
CA PHE A 99 -5.91 -0.13 -5.92
C PHE A 99 -7.30 0.02 -6.53
N ALA A 100 -7.56 1.11 -7.25
CA ALA A 100 -8.84 1.34 -7.92
C ALA A 100 -9.13 0.23 -8.94
N GLY A 101 -8.14 -0.16 -9.75
CA GLY A 101 -8.26 -1.24 -10.71
C GLY A 101 -8.53 -2.59 -10.04
N ALA A 102 -7.80 -2.93 -8.98
CA ALA A 102 -8.06 -4.14 -8.20
C ALA A 102 -9.46 -4.14 -7.57
N GLY A 103 -9.92 -2.99 -7.07
CA GLY A 103 -11.26 -2.82 -6.52
C GLY A 103 -12.39 -2.94 -7.55
N MET A 104 -12.12 -2.72 -8.84
CA MET A 104 -13.09 -2.93 -9.93
C MET A 104 -13.15 -4.39 -10.36
N LEU A 105 -12.01 -5.09 -10.36
CA LEU A 105 -11.90 -6.46 -10.85
C LEU A 105 -12.21 -7.51 -9.79
N LEU A 106 -11.94 -7.20 -8.52
CA LEU A 106 -12.15 -8.12 -7.41
C LEU A 106 -13.49 -7.82 -6.74
N PRO A 107 -14.29 -8.85 -6.40
CA PRO A 107 -15.57 -8.69 -5.72
C PRO A 107 -15.36 -8.24 -4.28
N LEU A 108 -15.15 -6.95 -4.07
CA LEU A 108 -15.21 -6.31 -2.76
C LEU A 108 -16.64 -5.89 -2.47
N GLY A 109 -17.19 -6.36 -1.35
CA GLY A 109 -18.41 -5.83 -0.73
C GLY A 109 -18.28 -4.38 -0.22
N LEU A 110 -17.24 -3.64 -0.63
CA LEU A 110 -16.86 -2.32 -0.14
C LEU A 110 -17.03 -1.23 -1.21
N HIS A 111 -18.04 -1.34 -2.07
CA HIS A 111 -18.24 -0.48 -3.24
C HIS A 111 -18.18 1.03 -2.89
N GLU A 112 -18.81 1.43 -1.79
CA GLU A 112 -18.87 2.82 -1.34
C GLU A 112 -17.54 3.32 -0.75
N ALA A 113 -16.71 2.42 -0.22
CA ALA A 113 -15.43 2.77 0.39
C ALA A 113 -14.27 2.83 -0.61
N ARG A 114 -14.45 2.33 -1.84
CA ARG A 114 -13.38 2.22 -2.87
C ARG A 114 -12.61 3.52 -3.12
N PRO A 115 -13.24 4.70 -3.28
CA PRO A 115 -12.51 5.94 -3.54
C PRO A 115 -11.61 6.33 -2.36
N TYR A 116 -12.11 6.18 -1.14
CA TYR A 116 -11.37 6.50 0.08
C TYR A 116 -10.19 5.55 0.29
N LEU A 117 -10.38 4.26 0.01
CA LEU A 117 -9.32 3.26 0.11
C LEU A 117 -8.24 3.46 -0.96
N ALA A 118 -8.62 3.81 -2.20
CA ALA A 118 -7.67 4.14 -3.25
C ALA A 118 -6.84 5.37 -2.90
N PHE A 119 -7.47 6.41 -2.34
CA PHE A 119 -6.78 7.61 -1.85
C PHE A 119 -5.81 7.27 -0.70
N LEU A 120 -6.25 6.46 0.27
CA LEU A 120 -5.40 5.98 1.36
C LEU A 120 -4.18 5.20 0.83
N ALA A 121 -4.35 4.35 -0.19
CA ALA A 121 -3.24 3.65 -0.83
C ALA A 121 -2.22 4.64 -1.43
N GLY A 122 -2.68 5.74 -2.03
CA GLY A 122 -1.82 6.84 -2.48
C GLY A 122 -1.01 7.49 -1.36
N LEU A 123 -1.65 7.78 -0.22
CA LEU A 123 -0.98 8.36 0.95
C LEU A 123 0.06 7.41 1.54
N VAL A 124 -0.30 6.13 1.71
CA VAL A 124 0.63 5.09 2.17
C VAL A 124 1.82 4.98 1.24
N SER A 125 1.59 5.01 -0.08
CA SER A 125 2.66 4.99 -1.08
C SER A 125 3.62 6.18 -0.95
N ILE A 126 3.11 7.39 -0.73
CA ILE A 126 3.96 8.56 -0.45
C ILE A 126 4.80 8.34 0.81
N ALA A 127 4.21 7.82 1.89
CA ALA A 127 4.94 7.54 3.12
C ALA A 127 6.03 6.48 2.93
N VAL A 128 5.72 5.39 2.21
CA VAL A 128 6.69 4.33 1.87
C VAL A 128 7.83 4.89 1.03
N ARG A 129 7.54 5.77 0.06
CA ARG A 129 8.58 6.49 -0.69
C ARG A 129 9.51 7.28 0.23
N GLN A 130 8.98 7.99 1.24
CA GLN A 130 9.83 8.73 2.18
C GLN A 130 10.75 7.81 2.96
N VAL A 131 10.26 6.64 3.39
CA VAL A 131 11.10 5.62 4.04
C VAL A 131 12.22 5.15 3.11
N LEU A 132 11.93 4.91 1.83
CA LEU A 132 12.95 4.51 0.85
C LEU A 132 14.04 5.57 0.65
N ILE A 133 13.67 6.86 0.70
CA ILE A 133 14.63 7.98 0.61
C ILE A 133 15.47 8.06 1.89
N GLN A 134 14.83 7.98 3.05
CA GLN A 134 15.53 8.03 4.35
C GLN A 134 16.48 6.84 4.56
N ALA A 135 16.16 5.68 3.97
CA ALA A 135 17.02 4.50 3.98
C ALA A 135 18.11 4.51 2.89
N ASP A 136 18.26 5.62 2.14
CA ASP A 136 19.20 5.79 1.03
C ASP A 136 19.05 4.74 -0.10
N ILE A 137 17.84 4.19 -0.24
CA ILE A 137 17.51 3.17 -1.26
C ILE A 137 17.23 3.83 -2.61
N ILE A 138 16.61 5.02 -2.64
CA ILE A 138 16.29 5.76 -3.88
C ILE A 138 16.62 7.24 -3.75
N GLY A 139 16.89 7.90 -4.88
CA GLY A 139 17.02 9.36 -4.95
C GLY A 139 15.68 10.08 -4.71
N GLY A 140 15.75 11.25 -4.06
CA GLY A 140 14.62 12.11 -3.69
C GLY A 140 13.97 12.87 -4.84
#